data_AF-A0A2S9GLS6-F1
#
_entry.id   AF-A0A2S9GLS6-F1
#
_cell.length_a   1.000
_cell.length_b   1.000
_cell.length_c   1.000
_cell.angle_alpha   90.00
_cell.angle_beta   90.00
_cell.angle_gamma   90.00
#
_symmetry.space_group_name_H-M   'P 1'
#
loop_
_entity.id
_entity.type
_entity.pdbx_description
1 polymer ?
#
loop_
_entity_poly.entity_id
_entity_poly.type
_entity_poly.pdbx_seq_one_letter_code
_entity_poly.pdbx_strand_id
1 'polypeptide(L)'
;DDHARLPLAAERITAPLFATGEPRSGTTLLHALLAEDEDSRALRFWEVMYPSPPPGQAVVDDPRRARADADWREILDRIPP
;
A
#
# COMPACT_ATOMS: atom_id res chain seq x y z
N ASP A 1 -17.89 6.12 -7.08
CA ASP A 1 -16.65 6.13 -7.86
C ASP A 1 -15.78 7.28 -7.38
N ASP A 2 -14.63 6.98 -6.79
CA ASP A 2 -13.73 7.99 -6.23
C ASP A 2 -13.08 8.84 -7.32
N HIS A 3 -12.86 8.29 -8.52
CA HIS A 3 -12.36 9.04 -9.67
C HIS A 3 -13.29 10.19 -10.08
N ALA A 4 -14.60 10.04 -9.83
CA ALA A 4 -15.59 11.09 -10.09
C ALA A 4 -15.78 12.04 -8.90
N ARG A 5 -15.48 11.60 -7.67
CA ARG A 5 -15.71 12.38 -6.44
C ARG A 5 -14.50 13.19 -5.98
N LEU A 6 -13.30 12.76 -6.36
CA LEU A 6 -12.03 13.34 -5.92
C LEU A 6 -11.24 13.83 -7.12
N PRO A 7 -10.47 14.93 -6.99
CA PRO A 7 -9.68 15.49 -8.09
C PRO A 7 -8.40 14.68 -8.35
N LEU A 8 -8.47 13.34 -8.39
CA LEU A 8 -7.31 12.46 -8.51
C LEU A 8 -6.46 12.73 -9.77
N ALA A 9 -7.11 13.11 -10.87
CA ALA A 9 -6.41 13.45 -12.12
C ALA A 9 -5.58 14.74 -12.04
N ALA A 10 -5.85 15.60 -11.05
CA ALA A 10 -5.09 16.82 -10.82
C ALA A 10 -3.92 16.63 -9.83
N GLU A 11 -3.91 15.53 -9.08
CA GLU A 11 -2.84 15.17 -8.15
C GLU A 11 -1.53 14.97 -8.90
N ARG A 12 -0.46 15.67 -8.48
CA ARG A 12 0.88 15.53 -9.07
C ARG A 12 1.80 14.79 -8.11
N ILE A 13 2.30 13.64 -8.54
CA ILE A 13 3.34 12.91 -7.80
C ILE A 13 4.71 13.48 -8.19
N THR A 14 5.40 14.10 -7.23
CA THR A 14 6.72 14.70 -7.44
C THR A 14 7.82 13.84 -6.83
N ALA A 15 8.92 13.65 -7.56
CA ALA A 15 10.11 12.92 -7.11
C ALA A 15 9.83 11.51 -6.50
N PRO A 16 9.09 10.62 -7.19
CA PRO A 16 8.87 9.27 -6.69
C PRO A 16 10.17 8.46 -6.69
N LEU A 17 10.35 7.65 -5.65
CA LEU A 17 11.43 6.66 -5.57
C LEU A 17 10.89 5.27 -5.93
N PHE A 18 11.61 4.56 -6.79
CA PHE A 18 11.30 3.19 -7.18
C PHE A 18 12.46 2.27 -6.77
N ALA A 19 12.21 1.36 -5.83
CA ALA A 19 13.15 0.30 -5.50
C ALA A 19 12.97 -0.88 -6.47
N THR A 20 13.97 -1.14 -7.30
CA THR A 20 13.96 -2.22 -8.30
C THR A 20 15.18 -3.11 -8.15
N GLY A 21 15.08 -4.37 -8.59
CA GLY A 21 16.18 -5.32 -8.59
C GLY A 21 15.68 -6.75 -8.73
N GLU A 22 16.61 -7.68 -8.87
CA GLU A 22 16.28 -9.10 -8.91
C GLU A 22 15.61 -9.57 -7.60
N PRO A 23 14.76 -10.60 -7.65
CA PRO A 23 14.27 -11.25 -6.45
C PRO A 23 15.42 -11.61 -5.51
N ARG A 24 15.25 -11.36 -4.20
CA ARG A 24 16.24 -11.67 -3.14
C ARG A 24 17.52 -10.82 -3.14
N SER A 25 17.54 -9.68 -3.85
CA SER A 25 18.67 -8.72 -3.84
C SER A 25 18.65 -7.69 -2.69
N GLY A 26 17.74 -7.84 -1.72
CA GLY A 26 17.61 -6.92 -0.59
C GLY A 26 16.66 -5.73 -0.82
N THR A 27 15.96 -5.68 -1.96
CA THR A 27 14.96 -4.63 -2.26
C THR A 27 13.86 -4.52 -1.21
N THR A 28 13.45 -5.63 -0.57
CA THR A 28 12.49 -5.60 0.55
C THR A 28 13.02 -4.82 1.75
N LEU A 29 14.29 -5.03 2.13
CA LEU A 29 14.91 -4.30 3.23
C LEU A 29 15.04 -2.82 2.88
N LEU A 30 15.52 -2.50 1.68
CA LEU A 30 15.63 -1.13 1.21
C LEU A 30 14.27 -0.42 1.23
N HIS A 31 13.22 -1.05 0.72
CA HIS A 31 11.86 -0.50 0.74
C HIS A 31 11.38 -0.26 2.18
N ALA A 32 11.63 -1.19 3.11
CA ALA A 32 11.27 -1.01 4.51
C ALA A 32 11.99 0.19 5.14
N LEU A 33 13.29 0.36 4.89
CA LEU A 33 14.05 1.50 5.41
C LEU A 33 13.57 2.85 4.85
N LEU A 34 13.25 2.92 3.55
CA LEU A 34 12.68 4.12 2.92
C LEU A 34 11.29 4.47 3.46
N ALA A 35 10.53 3.46 3.93
CA ALA A 35 9.18 3.65 4.45
C ALA A 35 9.12 4.22 5.88
N GLU A 36 10.27 4.31 6.57
CA GLU A 36 10.36 4.89 7.93
C GLU A 36 10.58 6.40 7.92
N ASP A 37 10.91 6.99 6.77
CA ASP A 37 11.01 8.44 6.62
C ASP A 37 9.61 9.08 6.65
N GLU A 38 9.40 10.01 7.59
CA GLU A 38 8.11 10.70 7.81
C GLU A 38 7.70 11.59 6.62
N ASP A 39 8.67 12.09 5.86
CA ASP A 39 8.42 12.87 4.64
C ASP A 39 8.16 11.98 3.42
N SER A 40 8.36 10.66 3.56
CA SER A 40 8.12 9.65 2.54
C SER A 40 6.81 8.90 2.77
N ARG A 41 6.22 8.39 1.69
CA ARG A 41 4.99 7.57 1.78
C ARG A 41 5.11 6.28 1.00
N ALA A 42 5.22 5.17 1.72
CA ALA A 42 5.12 3.82 1.16
C ALA A 42 3.68 3.32 1.17
N LEU A 43 3.30 2.55 0.15
CA LEU A 43 2.00 1.88 0.10
C LEU A 43 1.94 0.77 1.14
N ARG A 44 0.91 0.80 1.98
CA ARG A 44 0.64 -0.26 2.95
C ARG A 44 -0.14 -1.39 2.26
N PHE A 45 0.05 -2.62 2.73
CA PHE A 45 -0.56 -3.81 2.11
C PHE A 45 -2.08 -3.69 1.90
N TRP A 46 -2.80 -3.22 2.92
CA TRP A 46 -4.25 -3.04 2.85
C TRP A 46 -4.70 -1.94 1.86
N GLU A 47 -3.85 -0.93 1.60
CA GLU A 47 -4.13 0.12 0.61
C GLU A 47 -4.02 -0.43 -0.82
N VAL A 48 -3.14 -1.41 -1.04
CA VAL A 48 -3.02 -2.10 -2.33
C VAL A 48 -4.21 -3.03 -2.54
N MET A 49 -4.64 -3.74 -1.49
CA MET A 49 -5.80 -4.64 -1.55
C MET A 49 -7.13 -3.88 -1.73
N TYR A 50 -7.29 -2.72 -1.07
CA TYR A 50 -8.50 -1.90 -1.12
C TYR A 50 -8.15 -0.41 -1.30
N PRO A 51 -7.88 0.05 -2.53
CA PRO A 51 -7.35 1.39 -2.80
C PRO A 51 -8.34 2.53 -2.51
N SER A 52 -9.64 2.23 -2.40
CA SER A 52 -10.71 3.21 -2.18
C SER A 52 -11.31 3.11 -0.77
N PRO A 53 -11.53 4.25 -0.07
CA PRO A 53 -11.14 5.62 -0.45
C PRO A 53 -9.62 5.85 -0.35
N PRO A 54 -9.03 6.75 -1.13
CA PRO A 54 -7.58 6.90 -1.19
C PRO A 54 -6.97 7.32 0.16
N PRO A 55 -5.68 7.01 0.39
CA PRO A 55 -5.14 6.92 1.74
C PRO A 55 -4.95 8.24 2.49
N GLY A 56 -5.08 9.40 1.84
CA GLY A 56 -5.17 10.70 2.53
C GLY A 56 -6.50 10.93 3.27
N GLN A 57 -7.51 10.08 2.99
CA GLN A 57 -8.81 10.09 3.66
C GLN A 57 -8.98 8.93 4.66
N ALA A 58 -8.00 8.03 4.73
CA ALA A 58 -8.02 6.91 5.66
C ALA A 58 -7.79 7.42 7.09
N VAL A 59 -8.66 7.02 8.00
CA VAL A 59 -8.51 7.33 9.43
C VAL A 59 -7.54 6.34 10.09
N VAL A 60 -7.05 6.68 11.29
CA VAL A 60 -6.11 5.82 12.06
C VAL A 60 -6.64 4.39 12.17
N ASP A 61 -7.93 4.23 12.45
CA ASP A 61 -8.62 2.94 12.61
C ASP A 61 -9.38 2.50 11.35
N ASP A 62 -8.75 2.63 10.18
CA ASP A 62 -9.37 2.23 8.92
C ASP A 62 -9.73 0.72 8.92
N PRO A 63 -11.01 0.34 8.72
CA PRO A 63 -11.46 -1.05 8.79
C PRO A 63 -10.86 -1.94 7.68
N ARG A 64 -10.33 -1.34 6.61
CA ARG A 64 -9.66 -2.08 5.52
C ARG A 64 -8.42 -2.82 5.98
N ARG A 65 -7.76 -2.37 7.07
CA ARG A 65 -6.62 -3.06 7.68
C ARG A 65 -7.01 -4.47 8.14
N ALA A 66 -8.01 -4.56 9.03
CA ALA A 66 -8.49 -5.82 9.56
C ALA A 66 -9.09 -6.73 8.47
N ARG A 67 -9.78 -6.13 7.49
CA ARG A 67 -10.30 -6.86 6.34
C ARG A 67 -9.16 -7.48 5.51
N ALA A 68 -8.13 -6.70 5.18
CA ALA A 68 -7.00 -7.18 4.39
C ALA A 68 -6.29 -8.35 5.08
N ASP A 69 -6.11 -8.26 6.40
CA ASP A 69 -5.51 -9.33 7.18
C ASP A 69 -6.39 -10.60 7.16
N ALA A 70 -7.71 -10.47 7.24
CA ALA A 70 -8.63 -11.61 7.18
C ALA A 70 -8.60 -12.29 5.81
N ASP A 71 -8.76 -11.52 4.73
CA ASP A 71 -8.74 -12.03 3.36
C ASP A 71 -7.38 -12.67 3.02
N TRP A 72 -6.27 -12.09 3.52
CA TRP A 72 -4.94 -12.67 3.32
C TRP A 72 -4.75 -14.00 4.04
N ARG A 73 -5.25 -14.14 5.28
CA ARG A 73 -5.23 -15.42 6.01
C ARG A 73 -6.00 -16.51 5.26
N GLU A 74 -7.19 -16.17 4.75
CA GLU A 74 -7.99 -17.11 3.95
C GLU A 74 -7.25 -17.59 2.70
N ILE A 75 -6.49 -16.70 2.03
CA ILE A 75 -5.64 -17.06 0.89
C ILE A 75 -4.54 -18.03 1.34
N LEU A 76 -3.83 -17.71 2.42
CA LEU A 76 -2.73 -18.55 2.93
C LEU A 76 -3.22 -19.95 3.31
N ASP A 77 -4.41 -20.07 3.93
CA ASP A 77 -5.00 -21.35 4.32
C ASP A 77 -5.35 -22.26 3.12
N ARG A 78 -5.46 -21.69 1.92
CA ARG A 78 -5.74 -22.41 0.67
C ARG A 78 -4.49 -22.85 -0.08
N ILE A 79 -3.32 -22.36 0.30
CA ILE A 79 -2.06 -22.72 -0.35
C ILE A 79 -1.63 -24.09 0.19
N PRO A 80 -1.53 -25.13 -0.67
CA PRO A 80 -1.04 -26.44 -0.25
C PRO A 80 0.40 -26.33 0.29
N PRO A 81 0.82 -27.21 1.21
CA PRO A 81 2.18 -27.22 1.74
C PRO A 81 3.25 -27.49 0.67
#